data_AF-A0A3D1IFL4-F1
#
_entry.id   AF-A0A3D1IFL4-F1
#
_cell.length_a   1.000
_cell.length_b   1.000
_cell.length_c   1.000
_cell.angle_alpha   90.00
_cell.angle_beta   90.00
_cell.angle_gamma   90.00
#
_symmetry.space_group_name_H-M   'P 1'
#
loop_
_entity.id
_entity.type
_entity.pdbx_description
1 polymer ?
#
loop_
_entity_poly.entity_id
_entity_poly.type
_entity_poly.pdbx_seq_one_letter_code
_entity_poly.pdbx_strand_id
1 'polypeptide(L)'
;MATPIAHKGATAGAKVYARTLLDILLSPDLVNDANDYFENVQKQDMEYTSFLRPRDEPAIWLNEDIMREFKPALEEYYYDPSTYDTYLDQLGIAYPTVRPPGAND
;
A
#
# COMPACT_ATOMS: atom_id res chain seq x y z
N MET A 1 -1.48 22.39 -10.77
CA MET A 1 -0.07 22.44 -10.35
C MET A 1 -0.04 22.66 -8.84
N ALA A 2 0.43 21.70 -8.03
CA ALA A 2 0.51 21.88 -6.58
C ALA A 2 1.65 22.84 -6.22
N THR A 3 1.44 23.73 -5.25
CA THR A 3 2.45 24.72 -4.86
C THR A 3 3.69 24.05 -4.26
N PRO A 4 4.89 24.67 -4.32
CA PRO A 4 6.11 24.08 -3.77
C PRO A 4 6.04 23.70 -2.29
N ILE A 5 5.20 24.37 -1.50
CA ILE A 5 4.97 24.05 -0.08
C ILE A 5 4.10 22.80 0.09
N ALA A 6 3.08 22.62 -0.76
CA ALA A 6 2.25 21.41 -0.80
C ALA A 6 3.09 20.19 -1.21
N HIS A 7 4.04 20.37 -2.13
CA HIS A 7 4.95 19.30 -2.54
C HIS A 7 5.88 18.84 -1.41
N LYS A 8 6.49 19.77 -0.65
CA LYS A 8 7.33 19.42 0.50
C LYS A 8 6.53 18.71 1.61
N GLY A 9 5.31 19.19 1.88
CA GLY A 9 4.39 18.55 2.81
C GLY A 9 4.02 17.13 2.38
N ALA A 10 3.70 16.93 1.10
CA ALA A 10 3.40 15.62 0.54
C ALA A 10 4.58 14.64 0.68
N THR A 11 5.81 15.08 0.41
CA THR A 11 7.01 14.24 0.57
C THR A 11 7.24 13.85 2.03
N ALA A 12 7.07 14.78 2.97
CA ALA A 12 7.19 14.47 4.39
C ALA A 12 6.09 13.49 4.84
N GLY A 13 4.85 13.71 4.42
CA GLY A 13 3.73 12.82 4.69
C GLY A 13 3.94 11.41 4.13
N ALA A 14 4.45 11.30 2.90
CA ALA A 14 4.77 10.01 2.29
C ALA A 14 5.84 9.23 3.07
N LYS A 15 6.86 9.92 3.60
CA LYS A 15 7.90 9.29 4.43
C LYS A 15 7.34 8.76 5.74
N VAL A 16 6.51 9.55 6.42
CA VAL A 16 5.85 9.11 7.67
C VAL A 16 4.97 7.91 7.39
N TYR A 17 4.12 7.99 6.35
CA TYR A 17 3.23 6.90 5.96
C TYR A 17 4.00 5.60 5.67
N ALA A 18 5.06 5.68 4.86
CA ALA A 18 5.88 4.50 4.54
C ALA A 18 6.53 3.92 5.80
N ARG A 19 6.98 4.77 6.73
CA ARG A 19 7.58 4.29 7.97
C ARG A 19 6.55 3.63 8.89
N THR A 20 5.36 4.21 9.04
CA THR A 20 4.25 3.59 9.79
C THR A 20 3.89 2.22 9.23
N LEU A 21 3.88 2.06 7.90
CA LEU A 21 3.66 0.77 7.26
C LEU A 21 4.73 -0.25 7.64
N LEU A 22 6.01 0.16 7.62
CA LEU A 22 7.11 -0.72 8.07
C LEU A 22 6.98 -1.07 9.54
N ASP A 23 6.62 -0.12 10.41
CA ASP A 23 6.45 -0.37 11.84
C ASP A 23 5.34 -1.41 12.07
N ILE A 24 4.20 -1.29 11.37
CA ILE A 24 3.10 -2.27 11.44
C ILE A 24 3.54 -3.66 10.93
N LEU A 25 4.28 -3.72 9.82
CA LEU A 25 4.69 -5.00 9.20
C LEU A 25 5.80 -5.71 9.98
N LEU A 26 6.69 -4.95 10.61
CA LEU A 26 7.86 -5.49 11.31
C LEU A 26 7.64 -5.67 12.82
N SER A 27 6.57 -5.10 13.38
CA SER A 27 6.25 -5.17 14.81
C SER A 27 4.79 -5.57 15.01
N PRO A 28 4.44 -6.87 14.90
CA PRO A 28 3.06 -7.34 14.98
C PRO A 28 2.37 -7.01 16.31
N ASP A 29 3.13 -6.88 17.41
CA ASP A 29 2.59 -6.45 18.70
C ASP A 29 1.96 -5.05 18.64
N LEU A 30 2.44 -4.16 17.77
CA LEU A 30 1.84 -2.83 17.57
C LEU A 30 0.39 -2.93 17.06
N VAL A 31 0.10 -3.93 16.24
CA VAL A 31 -1.27 -4.19 15.74
C VAL A 31 -2.15 -4.69 16.87
N ASN A 32 -1.61 -5.56 17.74
CA ASN A 32 -2.31 -6.08 18.90
C ASN A 32 -2.64 -4.94 19.89
N ASP A 33 -1.67 -4.10 20.21
CA ASP A 33 -1.84 -2.96 21.12
C ASP A 33 -2.84 -1.93 20.55
N ALA A 34 -2.79 -1.66 19.25
CA ALA A 34 -3.74 -0.76 18.60
C ALA A 34 -5.18 -1.32 18.66
N ASN A 35 -5.33 -2.64 18.46
CA ASN A 35 -6.63 -3.30 18.55
C ASN A 35 -7.15 -3.34 20.01
N ASP A 36 -6.26 -3.58 20.98
CA ASP A 36 -6.59 -3.53 22.41
C ASP A 36 -7.09 -2.14 22.81
N TYR A 37 -6.39 -1.08 22.39
CA TYR A 37 -6.82 0.29 22.63
C TYR A 37 -8.18 0.60 21.98
N PHE A 38 -8.40 0.15 20.75
CA PHE A 38 -9.67 0.34 20.06
C PHE A 38 -10.83 -0.32 20.82
N GLU A 39 -10.67 -1.57 21.25
CA GLU A 39 -11.72 -2.33 21.92
C GLU A 39 -11.94 -1.91 23.37
N ASN A 40 -10.87 -1.71 24.14
CA ASN A 40 -10.96 -1.51 25.59
C ASN A 40 -10.97 -0.04 26.02
N VAL A 41 -10.58 0.89 25.14
CA VAL A 41 -10.59 2.34 25.44
C VAL A 41 -11.57 3.09 24.54
N GLN A 42 -11.44 2.98 23.21
CA GLN A 42 -12.26 3.81 22.31
C GLN A 42 -13.72 3.39 22.27
N LYS A 43 -13.99 2.08 22.34
CA LYS A 43 -15.35 1.52 22.33
C LYS A 43 -16.00 1.46 23.72
N GLN A 44 -15.31 1.90 24.77
CA GLN A 44 -15.84 1.84 26.15
C GLN A 44 -17.15 2.63 26.29
N ASP A 45 -17.20 3.82 25.70
CA ASP A 45 -18.36 4.72 25.78
C ASP A 45 -19.13 4.83 24.45
N MET A 46 -18.70 4.11 23.40
CA MET A 46 -19.23 4.24 22.05
C MET A 46 -19.29 2.90 21.30
N GLU A 47 -20.45 2.61 20.72
CA GLU A 47 -20.61 1.46 19.83
C GLU A 47 -20.27 1.86 18.38
N TYR A 48 -19.34 1.13 17.75
CA TYR A 48 -19.05 1.33 16.33
C TYR A 48 -20.29 1.00 15.50
N THR A 49 -20.79 2.00 14.76
CA THR A 49 -21.84 1.81 13.77
C THR A 49 -21.24 2.06 12.40
N SER A 50 -21.42 1.10 11.48
CA SER A 50 -20.98 1.27 10.10
C SER A 50 -21.66 2.47 9.45
N PHE A 51 -20.87 3.28 8.74
CA PHE A 51 -21.44 4.31 7.85
C PHE A 51 -22.12 3.70 6.62
N LEU A 52 -21.79 2.45 6.30
CA LEU A 52 -22.40 1.69 5.21
C LEU A 52 -23.68 1.00 5.70
N ARG A 53 -24.76 1.14 4.95
CA ARG A 53 -26.01 0.42 5.16
C ARG A 53 -25.82 -1.05 4.78
N PRO A 54 -26.63 -1.99 5.30
CA PRO A 54 -26.52 -3.42 4.99
C PRO A 54 -26.67 -3.80 3.51
N ARG A 55 -27.10 -2.88 2.64
CA ARG A 55 -27.29 -3.08 1.20
C ARG A 55 -26.39 -2.20 0.35
N ASP A 56 -25.49 -1.43 0.97
CA ASP A 56 -24.53 -0.61 0.23
C ASP A 56 -23.47 -1.53 -0.37
N GLU A 57 -23.52 -1.69 -1.68
CA GLU A 57 -22.51 -2.41 -2.46
C GLU A 57 -21.52 -1.41 -3.06
N PRO A 58 -20.23 -1.80 -3.23
CA PRO A 58 -19.29 -0.99 -3.99
C PRO A 58 -19.85 -0.68 -5.38
N ALA A 59 -19.73 0.58 -5.81
CA ALA A 59 -20.22 1.04 -7.11
C ALA A 59 -19.31 0.58 -8.28
N ILE A 60 -19.16 -0.73 -8.45
CA ILE A 60 -18.23 -1.34 -9.42
C ILE A 60 -18.55 -0.95 -10.86
N TRP A 61 -19.82 -0.63 -11.16
CA TRP A 61 -20.27 -0.19 -12.48
C TRP A 61 -19.62 1.12 -12.94
N LEU A 62 -19.17 1.98 -12.01
CA LEU A 62 -18.53 3.25 -12.35
C LEU A 62 -17.23 3.07 -13.16
N ASN A 63 -16.51 1.97 -12.93
CA ASN A 63 -15.25 1.67 -13.59
C ASN A 63 -15.38 0.52 -14.60
N GLU A 64 -16.59 0.01 -14.85
CA GLU A 64 -16.75 -1.23 -15.61
C GLU A 64 -16.21 -1.10 -17.03
N ASP A 65 -16.54 -0.01 -17.73
CA ASP A 65 -16.07 0.22 -19.09
C ASP A 65 -14.55 0.41 -19.16
N ILE A 66 -13.98 1.18 -18.23
CA ILE A 66 -12.53 1.40 -18.11
C ILE A 66 -11.82 0.07 -17.84
N MET A 67 -12.30 -0.71 -16.88
CA MET A 67 -11.71 -2.01 -16.57
C MET A 67 -11.84 -2.98 -17.74
N ARG A 68 -12.96 -2.97 -18.47
CA ARG A 68 -13.16 -3.81 -19.66
C ARG A 68 -12.18 -3.47 -20.78
N GLU A 69 -11.89 -2.19 -20.98
CA GLU A 69 -10.93 -1.72 -21.99
C GLU A 69 -9.47 -2.02 -21.59
N PHE A 70 -9.07 -1.64 -20.37
CA PHE A 70 -7.65 -1.61 -20.00
C PHE A 70 -7.14 -2.87 -19.31
N LYS A 71 -7.99 -3.64 -18.62
CA LYS A 71 -7.52 -4.83 -17.89
C LYS A 71 -6.82 -5.84 -18.81
N PRO A 72 -7.33 -6.20 -20.00
CA PRO A 72 -6.65 -7.14 -20.89
C PRO A 72 -5.29 -6.62 -21.36
N ALA A 73 -5.16 -5.31 -21.59
CA ALA A 73 -3.90 -4.69 -21.98
C ALA A 73 -2.89 -4.64 -20.81
N LEU A 74 -3.38 -4.54 -19.57
CA LEU A 74 -2.54 -4.50 -18.38
C LEU A 74 -2.08 -5.89 -17.92
N GLU A 75 -2.82 -6.95 -18.26
CA GLU A 75 -2.54 -8.33 -17.84
C GLU A 75 -1.14 -8.80 -18.23
N GLU A 76 -0.61 -8.37 -19.39
CA GLU A 76 0.77 -8.68 -19.82
C GLU A 76 1.84 -8.16 -18.84
N TYR A 77 1.55 -7.08 -18.11
CA TYR A 77 2.48 -6.45 -17.19
C TYR A 77 2.31 -6.90 -15.74
N TYR A 78 1.33 -7.78 -15.48
CA TYR A 78 1.11 -8.28 -14.13
C TYR A 78 2.27 -9.18 -13.71
N TYR A 79 2.55 -9.17 -12.41
CA TYR A 79 3.57 -10.03 -11.84
C TYR A 79 3.16 -11.50 -11.97
N ASP A 80 4.02 -12.32 -12.59
CA ASP A 80 3.85 -13.76 -12.73
C ASP A 80 4.75 -14.51 -11.73
N PRO A 81 4.20 -14.92 -10.57
CA PRO A 81 4.94 -15.66 -9.55
C PRO A 81 5.24 -17.11 -9.94
N SER A 82 4.70 -17.63 -11.06
CA SER A 82 5.00 -18.98 -11.54
C SER A 82 6.30 -19.04 -12.35
N THR A 83 6.70 -17.90 -12.93
CA THR A 83 7.90 -17.76 -13.77
C THR A 83 9.05 -17.07 -13.03
N TYR A 84 8.74 -16.11 -12.14
CA TYR A 84 9.74 -15.27 -11.48
C TYR A 84 9.62 -15.33 -9.95
N ASP A 85 10.76 -15.27 -9.26
CA ASP A 85 10.80 -15.30 -7.78
C ASP A 85 10.36 -13.95 -7.18
N THR A 86 10.61 -12.85 -7.87
CA THR A 86 10.24 -11.49 -7.43
C THR A 86 9.83 -10.61 -8.60
N TYR A 87 9.06 -9.53 -8.33
CA TYR A 87 8.72 -8.55 -9.36
C TYR A 87 9.96 -7.84 -9.94
N LEU A 88 11.03 -7.67 -9.14
CA LEU A 88 12.29 -7.11 -9.64
C LEU A 88 12.96 -8.04 -10.65
N ASP A 89 12.91 -9.35 -10.41
CA ASP A 89 13.40 -10.37 -11.34
C ASP A 89 12.63 -10.36 -12.66
N GLN A 90 11.30 -10.26 -12.62
CA GLN A 90 10.47 -10.08 -13.83
C GLN A 90 10.84 -8.82 -14.62
N LEU A 91 11.20 -7.75 -13.92
CA LEU A 91 11.68 -6.51 -14.55
C LEU A 91 13.14 -6.58 -15.03
N GLY A 92 13.84 -7.70 -14.82
CA GLY A 92 15.26 -7.86 -15.15
C GLY A 92 16.20 -7.06 -14.25
N ILE A 93 15.74 -6.66 -13.06
CA ILE A 93 16.48 -5.82 -12.12
C ILE A 93 17.12 -6.72 -11.06
N ALA A 94 18.45 -6.85 -11.13
CA ALA A 94 19.23 -7.46 -10.06
C ALA A 94 19.26 -6.53 -8.83
N TYR A 95 18.67 -6.99 -7.72
CA TYR A 95 18.67 -6.28 -6.44
C TYR A 95 19.28 -7.17 -5.34
N PRO A 96 20.06 -6.63 -4.39
CA PRO A 96 20.42 -5.22 -4.23
C PRO A 96 21.42 -4.74 -5.28
N THR A 97 21.21 -3.52 -5.80
CA THR A 97 22.15 -2.83 -6.70
C THR A 97 23.35 -2.25 -5.94
N VAL A 98 23.81 -2.93 -4.88
CA VAL A 98 24.92 -2.46 -4.06
C VAL A 98 26.21 -2.64 -4.84
N ARG A 99 27.05 -1.59 -4.82
CA ARG A 99 28.37 -1.65 -5.43
C ARG A 99 29.19 -2.72 -4.69
N PRO A 100 29.85 -3.65 -5.39
CA PRO A 100 30.73 -4.60 -4.73
C PRO A 100 31.87 -3.86 -4.01
N PRO A 101 32.31 -4.32 -2.83
CA PRO A 101 33.43 -3.71 -2.13
C PRO A 101 34.67 -3.67 -3.05
N GLY A 102 35.16 -2.47 -3.37
CA GLY A 102 36.38 -2.26 -4.16
C GLY A 102 36.22 -1.86 -5.63
N ALA A 103 35.02 -1.58 -6.13
CA ALA A 103 34.85 -0.99 -7.46
C ALA A 103 35.19 0.52 -7.43
N ASN A 104 36.39 0.87 -7.90
CA ASN A 104 36.82 2.26 -8.14
C ASN A 104 36.12 2.83 -9.39
N ASP A 105 35.87 4.14 -9.37
CA ASP A 105 35.09 4.89 -10.38
C ASP A 105 35.62 4.79 -11.82
#